data_AF-A0A965PPE3-F1
#
_entry.id   AF-A0A965PPE3-F1
#
_cell.length_a   1.000
_cell.length_b   1.000
_cell.length_c   1.000
_cell.angle_alpha   90.00
_cell.angle_beta   90.00
_cell.angle_gamma   90.00
#
_symmetry.space_group_name_H-M   'P 1'
#
loop_
_entity.id
_entity.type
_entity.pdbx_description
1 polymer ?
#
loop_
_entity_poly.entity_id
_entity_poly.type
_entity_poly.pdbx_seq_one_letter_code
_entity_poly.pdbx_strand_id
1 'polypeptide(L)'
;MRKFKAILAFIRNQEWVDEPKWEDEDEKAWTAFLGTPTGKRISLILLNLTLRQNSSAVMKEGAKLAEACGYAKGFRGCVAVLESL
;
A
#
# COMPACT_ATOMS: atom_id res chain seq x y z
N MET A 1 -8.56 33.13 6.94
CA MET A 1 -7.74 33.28 5.72
C MET A 1 -6.59 32.25 5.58
N ARG A 2 -5.78 31.97 6.62
CA ARG A 2 -4.62 31.05 6.51
C ARG A 2 -4.99 29.60 6.14
N LYS A 3 -6.08 29.06 6.71
CA LYS A 3 -6.59 27.71 6.41
C LYS A 3 -7.07 27.58 4.96
N PHE A 4 -7.78 28.59 4.45
CA PHE A 4 -8.23 28.63 3.05
C PHE A 4 -7.07 28.66 2.05
N LYS A 5 -6.00 29.41 2.32
CA LYS A 5 -4.79 29.40 1.48
C LYS A 5 -4.11 28.03 1.49
N ALA A 6 -4.09 27.34 2.62
CA ALA A 6 -3.53 25.99 2.73
C ALA A 6 -4.37 24.96 1.96
N ILE A 7 -5.70 25.03 2.04
CA ILE A 7 -6.61 24.16 1.27
C ILE A 7 -6.44 24.40 -0.23
N LEU A 8 -6.38 25.67 -0.67
CA LEU A 8 -6.14 26.00 -2.08
C LEU A 8 -4.78 25.50 -2.58
N ALA A 9 -3.73 25.61 -1.76
CA ALA A 9 -2.41 25.08 -2.10
C ALA A 9 -2.40 23.54 -2.17
N PHE A 10 -3.15 22.87 -1.30
CA PHE A 10 -3.33 21.42 -1.34
C PHE A 10 -4.07 20.99 -2.61
N ILE A 11 -5.24 21.55 -2.89
CA ILE A 11 -6.06 21.21 -4.08
C ILE A 11 -5.29 21.48 -5.38
N ARG A 12 -4.51 22.57 -5.46
CA ARG A 12 -3.75 22.93 -6.67
C ARG A 12 -2.63 21.94 -7.01
N ASN A 13 -2.07 21.27 -5.99
CA ASN A 13 -0.95 20.34 -6.17
C ASN A 13 -1.40 18.86 -6.16
N GLN A 14 -2.67 18.60 -5.82
CA GLN A 14 -3.23 17.25 -5.82
C GLN A 14 -3.98 17.03 -7.13
N GLU A 15 -3.27 16.51 -8.13
CA GLU A 15 -3.91 16.00 -9.33
C GLU A 15 -4.76 14.80 -8.93
N TRP A 16 -6.08 14.92 -9.08
CA TRP A 16 -6.98 13.79 -8.95
C TRP A 16 -6.71 12.86 -10.12
N VAL A 17 -6.11 11.71 -9.85
CA VAL A 17 -5.96 10.65 -10.83
C VAL A 17 -7.21 9.81 -10.74
N ASP A 18 -7.97 9.74 -11.82
CA ASP A 18 -9.12 8.84 -11.90
C ASP A 18 -8.62 7.41 -11.71
N GLU A 19 -8.98 6.80 -10.58
CA GLU A 19 -8.63 5.43 -10.28
C GLU A 19 -9.35 4.51 -11.28
N PRO A 20 -8.62 3.61 -11.96
CA PRO A 20 -9.25 2.66 -12.87
C PRO A 20 -10.27 1.83 -12.11
N LYS A 21 -11.46 1.69 -12.69
CA LYS A 21 -12.52 0.89 -12.10
C LYS A 21 -12.08 -0.58 -12.08
N TRP A 22 -12.18 -1.21 -10.91
CA TRP A 22 -12.00 -2.65 -10.75
C TRP A 22 -13.29 -3.33 -11.19
N GLU A 23 -13.26 -4.06 -12.31
CA GLU A 23 -14.43 -4.74 -12.86
C GLU A 23 -14.51 -6.20 -12.35
N ASP A 24 -15.70 -6.80 -12.46
CA ASP A 24 -15.94 -8.19 -12.02
C ASP A 24 -15.02 -9.20 -12.76
N GLU A 25 -14.63 -8.90 -14.00
CA GLU A 25 -13.66 -9.70 -14.76
C GLU A 25 -12.25 -9.64 -14.17
N ASP A 26 -11.84 -8.48 -13.66
CA ASP A 26 -10.52 -8.29 -13.02
C ASP A 26 -10.45 -9.08 -11.72
N GLU A 27 -11.49 -9.00 -10.88
CA GLU A 27 -11.60 -9.79 -9.64
C GLU A 27 -11.50 -11.30 -9.92
N LYS A 28 -12.22 -11.80 -10.94
CA LYS A 28 -12.17 -13.22 -11.34
C LYS A 28 -10.77 -13.62 -11.82
N ALA A 29 -10.15 -12.80 -12.68
CA ALA A 29 -8.82 -13.07 -13.21
C ALA A 29 -7.76 -13.06 -12.10
N TRP A 30 -7.85 -12.11 -11.19
CA TRP A 30 -6.95 -11.96 -10.05
C TRP A 30 -7.09 -13.12 -9.06
N THR A 31 -8.32 -13.46 -8.65
CA THR A 31 -8.59 -14.60 -7.78
C THR A 31 -8.10 -15.90 -8.39
N ALA A 32 -8.33 -16.11 -9.69
CA ALA A 32 -7.82 -17.27 -10.41
C ALA A 32 -6.28 -17.31 -10.43
N PHE A 33 -5.63 -16.18 -10.69
CA PHE A 33 -4.18 -16.06 -10.65
C PHE A 33 -3.61 -16.42 -9.27
N LEU A 34 -4.17 -15.86 -8.19
CA LEU A 34 -3.75 -16.15 -6.82
C LEU A 34 -3.88 -17.64 -6.46
N GLY A 35 -4.83 -18.36 -7.08
CA GLY A 35 -4.99 -19.80 -6.94
C GLY A 35 -3.85 -20.64 -7.54
N THR A 36 -3.10 -20.09 -8.51
CA THR A 36 -1.99 -20.80 -9.19
C THR A 36 -0.77 -20.98 -8.27
N PRO A 37 0.16 -21.91 -8.57
CA PRO A 37 1.43 -22.02 -7.83
C PRO A 37 2.25 -20.72 -7.82
N THR A 38 2.23 -19.98 -8.92
CA THR A 38 2.91 -18.68 -9.05
C THR A 38 2.22 -17.62 -8.20
N GLY A 39 0.88 -17.56 -8.23
CA GLY A 39 0.06 -16.68 -7.38
C GLY A 39 0.34 -16.90 -5.89
N LYS A 40 0.29 -18.15 -5.44
CA LYS A 40 0.63 -18.50 -4.05
C LYS A 40 2.05 -18.09 -3.67
N ARG A 41 3.01 -18.26 -4.58
CA ARG A 41 4.40 -17.85 -4.35
C ARG A 41 4.53 -16.33 -4.20
N ILE A 42 3.84 -15.54 -5.03
CA ILE A 42 3.90 -14.08 -4.90
C ILE A 42 3.23 -13.61 -3.61
N SER A 43 2.10 -14.18 -3.18
CA SER A 43 1.48 -13.85 -1.88
C SER A 43 2.43 -14.12 -0.72
N LEU A 44 3.13 -15.26 -0.71
CA LEU A 44 4.13 -15.57 0.31
C LEU A 44 5.33 -14.61 0.29
N ILE A 45 5.77 -14.18 -0.90
CA ILE A 45 6.84 -13.18 -1.03
C ILE A 45 6.39 -11.84 -0.44
N LEU A 46 5.17 -11.39 -0.75
CA LEU A 46 4.60 -10.14 -0.24
C LEU A 46 4.42 -10.16 1.28
N LEU A 47 3.95 -11.28 1.83
CA LEU A 47 3.88 -11.50 3.27
C LEU A 47 5.28 -11.40 3.91
N ASN A 48 6.28 -12.09 3.36
CA ASN A 48 7.65 -12.04 3.87
C ASN A 48 8.28 -10.65 3.74
N LEU A 49 7.96 -9.88 2.71
CA LEU A 49 8.39 -8.49 2.59
C LEU A 49 7.75 -7.63 3.69
N THR A 50 6.46 -7.79 3.94
CA THR A 50 5.75 -7.08 5.02
C THR A 50 6.36 -7.37 6.39
N LEU A 51 6.62 -8.65 6.70
CA LEU A 51 7.28 -9.05 7.94
C LEU A 51 8.68 -8.46 8.07
N ARG A 52 9.47 -8.43 6.98
CA ARG A 52 10.80 -7.81 6.97
C ARG A 52 10.74 -6.31 7.22
N GLN A 53 9.77 -5.59 6.64
CA GLN A 53 9.63 -4.15 6.89
C GLN A 53 9.21 -3.86 8.33
N ASN A 54 8.27 -4.64 8.89
CA ASN A 54 7.88 -4.53 10.29
C ASN A 54 9.08 -4.79 11.22
N SER A 55 9.83 -5.86 10.95
CA SER A 55 11.05 -6.21 11.72
C SER A 55 12.11 -5.11 11.62
N SER A 56 12.34 -4.56 10.42
CA SER A 56 13.27 -3.44 10.23
C SER A 56 12.86 -2.19 11.01
N ALA A 57 11.55 -1.89 11.06
CA ALA A 57 11.03 -0.72 11.75
C ALA A 57 11.20 -0.80 13.27
N VAL A 58 10.95 -1.97 13.89
CA VAL A 58 11.12 -2.13 15.35
C VAL A 58 12.58 -2.06 15.82
N MET A 59 13.53 -2.16 14.88
CA MET A 59 14.97 -2.01 15.15
C MET A 59 15.47 -0.56 14.99
N LYS A 60 14.59 0.39 14.65
CA LYS A 60 14.95 1.81 14.52
C LYS A 60 14.65 2.57 15.81
N GLU A 61 15.45 3.60 16.07
CA GLU A 61 15.29 4.46 17.24
C GLU A 61 15.23 5.94 16.85
N GLY A 62 14.68 6.76 17.76
CA GLY A 62 14.61 8.21 17.61
C GLY A 62 13.83 8.64 16.37
N ALA A 63 14.33 9.65 15.66
CA ALA A 63 13.66 10.24 14.50
C ALA A 63 13.41 9.25 13.34
N LYS A 64 14.24 8.20 13.21
CA LYS A 64 14.12 7.20 12.13
C LYS A 64 13.01 6.18 12.39
N LEU A 65 12.55 6.05 13.64
CA LEU A 65 11.48 5.11 13.99
C LEU A 65 10.15 5.52 13.35
N ALA A 66 9.79 6.80 13.42
CA ALA A 66 8.52 7.29 12.87
C ALA A 66 8.43 7.07 11.35
N GLU A 67 9.52 7.37 10.63
CA GLU A 67 9.62 7.14 9.18
C GLU A 67 9.52 5.65 8.84
N ALA A 68 10.29 4.79 9.53
CA ALA A 68 10.29 3.36 9.27
C ALA A 68 8.92 2.70 9.58
N CYS A 69 8.26 3.11 10.66
CA CYS A 69 6.90 2.67 10.99
C CYS A 69 5.88 3.14 9.95
N GLY A 70 6.01 4.38 9.45
CA GLY A 70 5.17 4.92 8.37
C GLY A 70 5.32 4.10 7.09
N TYR A 71 6.56 3.81 6.68
CA TYR A 71 6.86 3.00 5.51
C TYR A 71 6.31 1.57 5.66
N ALA A 72 6.56 0.91 6.79
CA ALA A 72 6.07 -0.45 7.05
C ALA A 72 4.54 -0.53 7.04
N LYS A 73 3.86 0.46 7.64
CA LYS A 73 2.39 0.57 7.61
C LYS A 73 1.86 0.79 6.19
N GLY A 74 2.50 1.66 5.41
CA GLY A 74 2.15 1.91 4.01
C GLY A 74 2.28 0.65 3.17
N PHE A 75 3.41 -0.05 3.28
CA PHE A 75 3.64 -1.31 2.57
C PHE A 75 2.61 -2.38 2.92
N ARG A 76 2.28 -2.53 4.21
CA ARG A 76 1.21 -3.43 4.67
C ARG A 76 -0.15 -3.06 4.07
N GLY A 77 -0.45 -1.76 4.00
CA GLY A 77 -1.67 -1.26 3.36
C GLY A 77 -1.74 -1.67 1.89
N CYS A 78 -0.66 -1.48 1.13
CA CYS A 78 -0.61 -1.88 -0.28
C CYS A 78 -0.81 -3.39 -0.48
N VAL A 79 -0.15 -4.22 0.36
CA VAL A 79 -0.32 -5.68 0.28
C VAL A 79 -1.76 -6.09 0.61
N ALA A 80 -2.36 -5.49 1.66
CA ALA A 80 -3.74 -5.78 2.03
C ALA A 80 -4.74 -5.41 0.92
N VAL A 81 -4.50 -4.29 0.21
CA VAL A 81 -5.31 -3.94 -0.97
C VAL A 81 -5.22 -5.05 -2.00
N LEU A 82 -4.01 -5.45 -2.41
CA LEU A 82 -3.82 -6.52 -3.40
C LEU A 82 -4.46 -7.85 -2.99
N GLU A 83 -4.47 -8.19 -1.70
CA GLU A 83 -5.11 -9.42 -1.20
C GLU A 83 -6.64 -9.31 -1.08
N SER A 84 -7.20 -8.09 -1.14
CA SER A 84 -8.63 -7.80 -1.02
C SER A 84 -9.34 -7.46 -2.34
N LEU A 85 -8.56 -7.19 -3.40
CA LEU A 85 -9.04 -7.07 -4.78
C LEU A 85 -9.51 -8.42 -5.32
#